data_AF-A0AAX4P0K7-F1
#
_entry.id   AF-A0AAX4P0K7-F1
#
_cell.length_a   1.000
_cell.length_b   1.000
_cell.length_c   1.000
_cell.angle_alpha   90.00
_cell.angle_beta   90.00
_cell.angle_gamma   90.00
#
_symmetry.space_group_name_H-M   'P 1'
#
loop_
_entity.id
_entity.type
_entity.pdbx_description
1 polymer ?
#
loop_
_entity_poly.entity_id
_entity_poly.type
_entity_poly.pdbx_seq_one_letter_code
_entity_poly.pdbx_strand_id
1 'polypeptide(L)'
;MRFEVPEVPFNESGWGPCTLPAHLKDVPYAPYGKNDRIGRVADWTSSSRDHHGHGGKYDKRREREKQEAAAAGASVFGGAAFQTEEEDSFSLVDSRPTYKPRYGRRPQRFISRREREKEREEQIKLQGGPAAQAAKLQRPKRKENWNYYRRDFNRFKYAASVDIRPEWTVLEQIQLSSLNKLSYKVGEATTLKQCGRLAFYDKAYERVTPKNERALRRQVPYLTPNITASEDPVFAQHASSHDREEGKTTVYATDTVLATLMCAPRSVYSWDVLVKKENGVIYLDKRPGAVIDETTVSETSPDPINPEKDTINGQYKLCKEATMINTVFPLQVLKTAQGSETMDLGEKSPFAPETQPSTKGHVYKSWPLGDSYNVCVRCDIDGAMETKGQKVTAMFRALNEFDPRITGVDWRQKMETQRGAVLATELKNNSCKLSRWTAQAVLGGVGILKLGYVSRTHPKDNSRHAILGTQSFEPKQFSNQINLKEENAWGIVHGFLSLIDNFADGSYLIFKEPNRTQIRIYETPATAFDSCFAAEEKPEEAEA
;
A
#
# COMPACT_ATOMS: atom_id res chain seq x y z
N MET A 1 -42.44 -53.69 42.99
CA MET A 1 -41.36 -53.02 42.24
C MET A 1 -41.88 -52.77 40.84
N ARG A 2 -42.00 -51.51 40.42
CA ARG A 2 -42.50 -51.14 39.10
C ARG A 2 -41.28 -50.85 38.23
N PHE A 3 -41.05 -51.68 37.21
CA PHE A 3 -40.06 -51.41 36.18
C PHE A 3 -40.80 -50.74 35.03
N GLU A 4 -40.54 -49.45 34.84
CA GLU A 4 -41.09 -48.70 33.71
C GLU A 4 -40.14 -48.88 32.52
N VAL A 5 -40.72 -49.14 31.35
CA VAL A 5 -39.94 -49.35 30.13
C VAL A 5 -39.24 -48.04 29.77
N PRO A 6 -37.91 -48.02 29.63
CA PRO A 6 -37.19 -46.81 29.28
C PRO A 6 -37.53 -46.38 27.85
N GLU A 7 -37.75 -45.08 27.65
CA GLU A 7 -37.94 -44.52 26.33
C GLU A 7 -36.62 -44.60 25.54
N VAL A 8 -36.67 -45.24 24.37
CA VAL A 8 -35.52 -45.37 23.46
C VAL A 8 -35.85 -44.59 22.17
N PRO A 9 -34.96 -43.69 21.71
CA PRO A 9 -35.20 -42.93 20.49
C PRO A 9 -35.20 -43.85 19.26
N PHE A 10 -36.18 -43.65 18.38
CA PHE A 10 -36.32 -44.38 17.13
C PHE A 10 -35.76 -43.57 15.96
N ASN A 11 -34.97 -44.21 15.09
CA ASN A 11 -34.37 -43.60 13.90
C ASN A 11 -34.67 -44.46 12.68
N GLU A 12 -35.55 -43.98 11.80
CA GLU A 12 -35.97 -44.70 10.58
C GLU A 12 -34.86 -44.76 9.52
N SER A 13 -33.98 -43.76 9.49
CA SER A 13 -33.02 -43.54 8.40
C SER A 13 -31.64 -44.16 8.62
N GLY A 14 -31.40 -44.76 9.78
CA GLY A 14 -30.12 -45.41 10.08
C GLY A 14 -29.90 -45.65 11.58
N TRP A 15 -28.67 -46.00 11.93
CA TRP A 15 -28.25 -46.17 13.33
C TRP A 15 -27.56 -44.91 13.85
N GLY A 16 -27.96 -44.45 15.03
CA GLY A 16 -27.36 -43.28 15.70
C GLY A 16 -28.41 -42.34 16.31
N PRO A 17 -27.95 -41.25 16.97
CA PRO A 17 -28.84 -40.28 17.61
C PRO A 17 -29.69 -39.53 16.57
N CYS A 18 -31.00 -39.50 16.77
CA CYS A 18 -31.95 -38.76 15.91
C CYS A 18 -32.38 -37.42 16.50
N THR A 19 -32.17 -37.18 17.80
CA THR A 19 -32.59 -35.97 18.51
C THR A 19 -31.51 -35.49 19.48
N LEU A 20 -31.47 -34.17 19.71
CA LEU A 20 -30.64 -33.58 20.75
C LEU A 20 -31.19 -33.93 22.14
N PRO A 21 -30.33 -34.19 23.14
CA PRO A 21 -30.79 -34.44 24.50
C PRO A 21 -31.61 -33.26 25.04
N ALA A 22 -32.75 -33.55 25.69
CA ALA A 22 -33.67 -32.52 26.17
C ALA A 22 -33.01 -31.46 27.08
N HIS A 23 -32.03 -31.87 27.89
CA HIS A 23 -31.33 -30.97 28.82
C HIS A 23 -30.34 -29.99 28.15
N LEU A 24 -30.04 -30.15 26.85
CA LEU A 24 -29.14 -29.27 26.09
C LEU A 24 -29.85 -28.51 24.96
N LYS A 25 -31.14 -28.78 24.71
CA LYS A 25 -31.87 -28.23 23.56
C LYS A 25 -31.96 -26.69 23.61
N ASP A 26 -32.13 -26.13 24.80
CA ASP A 26 -32.38 -24.69 24.99
C ASP A 26 -31.19 -23.97 25.65
N VAL A 27 -30.02 -24.62 25.71
CA VAL A 27 -28.81 -24.08 26.34
C VAL A 27 -27.70 -23.96 25.29
N PRO A 28 -27.11 -22.77 25.07
CA PRO A 28 -25.94 -22.65 24.20
C PRO A 28 -24.83 -23.57 24.73
N TYR A 29 -24.42 -24.55 23.93
CA TYR A 29 -23.47 -25.55 24.37
C TYR A 29 -22.03 -25.03 24.26
N ALA A 30 -21.30 -25.08 25.37
CA ALA A 30 -19.86 -24.87 25.42
C ALA A 30 -19.20 -26.03 26.18
N PRO A 31 -18.14 -26.66 25.62
CA PRO A 31 -17.42 -27.72 26.32
C PRO A 31 -16.66 -27.13 27.52
N TYR A 32 -16.70 -27.81 28.67
CA TYR A 32 -15.97 -27.39 29.88
C TYR A 32 -15.47 -28.59 30.69
N GLY A 33 -14.39 -28.39 31.46
CA GLY A 33 -13.87 -29.38 32.39
C GLY A 33 -14.23 -29.04 33.85
N LYS A 34 -14.91 -29.95 34.56
CA LYS A 34 -15.20 -29.75 36.00
C LYS A 34 -13.94 -29.68 36.89
N ASN A 35 -12.80 -30.15 36.38
CA ASN A 35 -11.51 -30.16 37.08
C ASN A 35 -10.63 -28.96 36.72
N ASP A 36 -11.18 -27.95 36.03
CA ASP A 36 -10.45 -26.72 35.75
C ASP A 36 -10.33 -25.86 37.01
N ARG A 37 -9.22 -25.13 37.12
CA ARG A 37 -9.00 -24.25 38.28
C ARG A 37 -10.04 -23.13 38.23
N ILE A 38 -10.84 -23.02 39.29
CA ILE A 38 -11.82 -21.96 39.47
C ILE A 38 -11.15 -20.82 40.25
N GLY A 39 -11.36 -19.58 39.82
CA GLY A 39 -10.79 -18.38 40.42
C GLY A 39 -9.75 -17.71 39.54
N ARG A 40 -10.19 -16.76 38.71
CA ARG A 40 -9.34 -15.83 37.97
C ARG A 40 -9.80 -14.42 38.29
N VAL A 41 -8.86 -13.55 38.67
CA VAL A 41 -9.16 -12.15 38.96
C VAL A 41 -9.29 -11.40 37.62
N ALA A 42 -10.38 -10.66 37.45
CA ALA A 42 -10.50 -9.67 36.40
C ALA A 42 -9.99 -8.33 36.96
N ASP A 43 -8.88 -7.84 36.42
CA ASP A 43 -8.26 -6.59 36.85
C ASP A 43 -8.03 -5.71 35.62
N TRP A 44 -8.84 -4.66 35.50
CA TRP A 44 -8.75 -3.67 34.42
C TRP A 44 -7.58 -2.70 34.60
N THR A 45 -6.89 -2.73 35.74
CA THR A 45 -5.70 -1.89 36.02
C THR A 45 -4.38 -2.63 35.79
N SER A 46 -4.41 -3.94 35.55
CA SER A 46 -3.19 -4.75 35.47
C SER A 46 -2.43 -4.51 34.15
N SER A 47 -1.13 -4.23 34.25
CA SER A 47 -0.25 -4.20 33.08
C SER A 47 0.15 -5.64 32.71
N SER A 48 0.01 -6.01 31.43
CA SER A 48 0.22 -7.38 30.89
C SER A 48 1.60 -8.04 31.16
N ARG A 49 2.48 -7.41 31.93
CA ARG A 49 3.81 -7.93 32.27
C ARG A 49 3.84 -8.82 33.51
N ASP A 50 2.86 -8.72 34.41
CA ASP A 50 2.91 -9.42 35.70
C ASP A 50 2.40 -10.88 35.65
N HIS A 51 1.76 -11.30 34.55
CA HIS A 51 1.25 -12.68 34.38
C HIS A 51 2.32 -13.72 34.00
N HIS A 52 3.58 -13.34 33.77
CA HIS A 52 4.63 -14.27 33.34
C HIS A 52 5.49 -14.84 34.48
N GLY A 53 5.24 -14.45 35.73
CA GLY A 53 6.13 -14.77 36.85
C GLY A 53 5.91 -16.13 37.51
N HIS A 54 4.71 -16.72 37.48
CA HIS A 54 4.35 -17.79 38.43
C HIS A 54 4.03 -19.18 37.84
N GLY A 55 4.14 -19.39 36.53
CA GLY A 55 3.90 -20.70 35.90
C GLY A 55 5.18 -21.33 35.35
N GLY A 56 5.71 -22.37 36.00
CA GLY A 56 6.89 -23.11 35.55
C GLY A 56 6.71 -23.73 34.15
N LYS A 57 7.81 -23.93 33.42
CA LYS A 57 7.86 -24.42 32.02
C LYS A 57 7.11 -25.74 31.74
N TYR A 58 6.72 -26.50 32.76
CA TYR A 58 5.98 -27.76 32.62
C TYR A 58 4.44 -27.58 32.57
N ASP A 59 3.89 -26.41 32.93
CA ASP A 59 2.44 -26.12 32.85
C ASP A 59 1.98 -25.77 31.41
N LYS A 60 2.89 -25.22 30.58
CA LYS A 60 2.57 -24.69 29.25
C LYS A 60 2.06 -25.71 28.23
N ARG A 61 2.38 -26.99 28.39
CA ARG A 61 1.91 -28.03 27.45
C ARG A 61 0.49 -28.49 27.77
N ARG A 62 0.13 -28.53 29.05
CA ARG A 62 -1.20 -28.95 29.53
C ARG A 62 -2.22 -27.80 29.50
N GLU A 63 -1.77 -26.57 29.67
CA GLU A 63 -2.61 -25.37 29.49
C GLU A 63 -2.98 -25.13 28.02
N ARG A 64 -2.16 -25.54 27.05
CA ARG A 64 -2.43 -25.31 25.62
C ARG A 64 -3.60 -26.16 25.09
N GLU A 65 -3.71 -27.41 25.51
CA GLU A 65 -4.88 -28.27 25.21
C GLU A 65 -6.15 -27.79 25.95
N LYS A 66 -6.01 -27.32 27.20
CA LYS A 66 -7.15 -26.74 27.94
C LYS A 66 -7.60 -25.39 27.38
N GLN A 67 -6.68 -24.59 26.83
CA GLN A 67 -6.98 -23.32 26.18
C GLN A 67 -7.72 -23.50 24.84
N GLU A 68 -7.50 -24.57 24.09
CA GLU A 68 -8.27 -24.84 22.86
C GLU A 68 -9.74 -25.15 23.16
N ALA A 69 -10.02 -25.93 24.21
CA ALA A 69 -11.40 -26.19 24.66
C ALA A 69 -12.07 -24.94 25.27
N ALA A 70 -11.34 -24.17 26.08
CA ALA A 70 -11.84 -22.93 26.67
C ALA A 70 -12.03 -21.80 25.64
N ALA A 71 -11.20 -21.73 24.59
CA ALA A 71 -11.34 -20.76 23.50
C ALA A 71 -12.59 -21.04 22.64
N ALA A 72 -12.98 -22.31 22.48
CA ALA A 72 -14.21 -22.68 21.79
C ALA A 72 -15.48 -22.35 22.61
N GLY A 73 -15.42 -22.40 23.95
CA GLY A 73 -16.53 -22.01 24.82
C GLY A 73 -16.66 -20.49 25.03
N ALA A 74 -15.54 -19.76 25.00
CA ALA A 74 -15.50 -18.32 25.14
C ALA A 74 -16.19 -17.56 23.99
N SER A 75 -16.27 -18.15 22.79
CA SER A 75 -16.98 -17.53 21.66
C SER A 75 -18.50 -17.59 21.77
N VAL A 76 -19.05 -18.63 22.43
CA VAL A 76 -20.50 -18.83 22.58
C VAL A 76 -21.10 -17.92 23.66
N PHE A 77 -20.37 -17.68 24.75
CA PHE A 77 -20.84 -16.86 25.89
C PHE A 77 -20.11 -15.52 26.06
N GLY A 78 -18.99 -15.28 25.36
CA GLY A 78 -18.23 -14.03 25.42
C GLY A 78 -18.68 -12.96 24.42
N GLY A 79 -19.63 -13.28 23.52
CA GLY A 79 -20.14 -12.36 22.50
C GLY A 79 -20.87 -11.13 23.04
N ALA A 80 -21.25 -11.09 24.32
CA ALA A 80 -21.96 -9.97 24.93
C ALA A 80 -21.04 -8.90 25.56
N ALA A 81 -19.71 -9.06 25.52
CA ALA A 81 -18.76 -8.13 26.13
C ALA A 81 -17.62 -7.73 25.17
N PHE A 82 -17.90 -7.65 23.87
CA PHE A 82 -17.08 -6.82 22.99
C PHE A 82 -17.46 -5.36 23.26
N GLN A 83 -16.82 -4.73 24.26
CA GLN A 83 -16.70 -3.27 24.25
C GLN A 83 -15.88 -2.91 23.01
N THR A 84 -16.57 -2.54 21.94
CA THR A 84 -15.97 -2.10 20.67
C THR A 84 -15.41 -0.69 20.73
N GLU A 85 -15.39 -0.06 21.91
CA GLU A 85 -14.85 1.27 22.13
C GLU A 85 -13.95 1.25 23.37
N GLU A 86 -12.64 1.46 23.19
CA GLU A 86 -11.72 1.75 24.30
C GLU A 86 -12.09 3.15 24.87
N GLU A 87 -12.83 3.17 25.98
CA GLU A 87 -13.29 4.36 26.72
C GLU A 87 -12.15 5.20 27.37
N ASP A 88 -10.89 5.08 26.92
CA ASP A 88 -9.78 5.94 27.38
C ASP A 88 -9.81 7.34 26.73
N SER A 89 -10.73 7.56 25.79
CA SER A 89 -10.92 8.84 25.09
C SER A 89 -11.76 9.85 25.89
N PHE A 90 -12.48 9.43 26.93
CA PHE A 90 -13.26 10.30 27.78
C PHE A 90 -12.44 10.83 28.95
N SER A 91 -12.39 12.16 29.09
CA SER A 91 -11.80 12.81 30.27
C SER A 91 -12.90 13.39 31.15
N LEU A 92 -12.88 13.08 32.45
CA LEU A 92 -13.78 13.68 33.42
C LEU A 92 -13.38 15.15 33.64
N VAL A 93 -14.26 16.09 33.31
CA VAL A 93 -14.02 17.53 33.55
C VAL A 93 -14.29 17.83 35.02
N ASP A 94 -13.23 17.91 35.84
CA ASP A 94 -13.32 18.41 37.22
C ASP A 94 -12.69 19.81 37.33
N SER A 95 -13.38 20.73 37.99
CA SER A 95 -13.00 22.14 38.17
C SER A 95 -12.21 22.40 39.46
N ARG A 96 -11.78 21.33 40.14
CA ARG A 96 -11.03 21.42 41.41
C ARG A 96 -9.54 21.13 41.22
N PRO A 97 -8.63 21.85 41.91
CA PRO A 97 -7.19 21.62 41.78
C PRO A 97 -6.80 20.25 42.33
N THR A 98 -6.04 19.49 41.53
CA THR A 98 -5.58 18.13 41.83
C THR A 98 -4.60 18.09 43.01
N TYR A 99 -4.88 17.25 44.01
CA TYR A 99 -4.03 17.00 45.16
C TYR A 99 -2.84 16.10 44.79
N LYS A 100 -1.60 16.58 44.99
CA LYS A 100 -0.38 15.77 44.83
C LYS A 100 0.02 15.18 46.18
N PRO A 101 -0.01 13.85 46.39
CA PRO A 101 0.53 13.27 47.62
C PRO A 101 2.06 13.42 47.67
N ARG A 102 2.52 14.26 48.61
CA ARG A 102 3.89 14.23 49.14
C ARG A 102 4.07 12.91 49.87
N TYR A 103 4.73 11.92 49.28
CA TYR A 103 5.64 10.96 49.94
C TYR A 103 6.07 9.90 48.91
N GLY A 104 7.35 9.95 48.53
CA GLY A 104 7.92 9.10 47.49
C GLY A 104 8.17 7.66 47.94
N ARG A 105 7.67 6.70 47.16
CA ARG A 105 8.25 5.37 47.08
C ARG A 105 9.42 5.41 46.09
N ARG A 106 10.63 5.17 46.59
CA ARG A 106 11.84 5.01 45.78
C ARG A 106 11.61 3.90 44.72
N PRO A 107 11.89 4.14 43.43
CA PRO A 107 11.89 3.07 42.45
C PRO A 107 13.06 2.12 42.73
N GLN A 108 12.78 0.82 42.84
CA GLN A 108 13.80 -0.22 42.83
C GLN A 108 14.64 -0.05 41.55
N ARG A 109 15.95 0.15 41.70
CA ARG A 109 16.89 0.17 40.58
C ARG A 109 16.87 -1.20 39.91
N PHE A 110 16.25 -1.29 38.74
CA PHE A 110 16.47 -2.39 37.82
C PHE A 110 17.92 -2.31 37.34
N ILE A 111 18.77 -3.20 37.86
CA ILE A 111 20.12 -3.42 37.37
C ILE A 111 20.00 -3.77 35.89
N SER A 112 20.57 -2.92 35.04
CA SER A 112 20.52 -3.06 33.59
C SER A 112 21.20 -4.37 33.19
N ARG A 113 20.69 -5.03 32.14
CA ARG A 113 21.30 -6.21 31.51
C ARG A 113 22.80 -6.01 31.22
N ARG A 114 23.22 -4.75 31.03
CA ARG A 114 24.60 -4.32 30.77
C ARG A 114 25.51 -4.34 32.01
N GLU A 115 24.96 -4.15 33.21
CA GLU A 115 25.72 -4.27 34.47
C GLU A 115 25.93 -5.75 34.84
N ARG A 116 24.93 -6.60 34.58
CA ARG A 116 25.02 -8.04 34.80
C ARG A 116 25.95 -8.75 33.81
N GLU A 117 26.13 -8.18 32.61
CA GLU A 117 27.15 -8.62 31.64
C GLU A 117 28.57 -8.17 32.05
N LYS A 118 28.72 -6.97 32.64
CA LYS A 118 30.01 -6.49 33.16
C LYS A 118 30.51 -7.31 34.35
N GLU A 119 29.65 -7.63 35.32
CA GLU A 119 30.03 -8.51 36.46
C GLU A 119 30.47 -9.90 36.00
N ARG A 120 29.86 -10.40 34.92
CA ARG A 120 30.19 -11.72 34.35
C ARG A 120 31.48 -11.69 33.53
N GLU A 121 31.78 -10.58 32.85
CA GLU A 121 33.06 -10.36 32.17
C GLU A 121 34.22 -10.17 33.16
N GLU A 122 33.97 -9.56 34.32
CA GLU A 122 34.95 -9.43 35.40
C GLU A 122 35.24 -10.79 36.08
N GLN A 123 34.23 -11.63 36.29
CA GLN A 123 34.44 -13.02 36.75
C GLN A 123 35.24 -13.87 35.76
N ILE A 124 35.03 -13.70 34.45
CA ILE A 124 35.77 -14.44 33.40
C ILE A 124 37.22 -13.94 33.27
N LYS A 125 37.50 -12.67 33.58
CA LYS A 125 38.87 -12.14 33.63
C LYS A 125 39.67 -12.63 34.85
N LEU A 126 39.00 -12.95 35.96
CA LEU A 126 39.67 -13.43 37.18
C LEU A 126 40.14 -14.89 37.07
N GLN A 127 39.51 -15.71 36.23
CA GLN A 127 39.85 -17.11 36.04
C GLN A 127 40.71 -17.28 34.78
N GLY A 128 41.95 -16.80 34.85
CA GLY A 128 42.91 -16.87 33.75
C GLY A 128 43.30 -18.32 33.42
N GLY A 129 43.04 -18.75 32.18
CA GLY A 129 43.50 -20.03 31.67
C GLY A 129 42.99 -20.34 30.26
N PRO A 130 43.65 -21.28 29.53
CA PRO A 130 43.31 -21.63 28.14
C PRO A 130 41.87 -22.12 27.93
N ALA A 131 41.19 -22.59 28.99
CA ALA A 131 39.77 -22.96 28.96
C ALA A 131 38.81 -21.76 28.77
N ALA A 132 39.17 -20.56 29.26
CA ALA A 132 38.37 -19.34 29.08
C ALA A 132 38.40 -18.82 27.64
N GLN A 133 39.48 -19.13 26.90
CA GLN A 133 39.65 -18.77 25.50
C GLN A 133 38.86 -19.72 24.57
N ALA A 134 38.79 -21.01 24.93
CA ALA A 134 37.94 -21.99 24.24
C ALA A 134 36.43 -21.68 24.38
N ALA A 135 35.99 -21.17 25.54
CA ALA A 135 34.61 -20.73 25.76
C ALA A 135 34.21 -19.48 24.95
N LYS A 136 35.18 -18.64 24.55
CA LYS A 136 34.95 -17.52 23.62
C LYS A 136 34.82 -17.98 22.16
N LEU A 137 35.51 -19.06 21.78
CA LEU A 137 35.51 -19.63 20.42
C LEU A 137 34.32 -20.57 20.16
N GLN A 138 33.78 -21.23 21.19
CA GLN A 138 32.54 -22.01 21.13
C GLN A 138 31.29 -21.17 21.43
N ARG A 139 31.23 -19.91 20.99
CA ARG A 139 29.91 -19.30 20.75
C ARG A 139 29.42 -19.93 19.44
N PRO A 140 28.49 -20.92 19.43
CA PRO A 140 27.69 -21.10 18.24
C PRO A 140 27.07 -19.72 18.00
N LYS A 141 27.41 -19.09 16.87
CA LYS A 141 26.60 -18.01 16.33
C LYS A 141 25.23 -18.63 16.23
N ARG A 142 24.39 -18.43 17.25
CA ARG A 142 22.97 -18.67 17.20
C ARG A 142 22.60 -17.85 15.97
N LYS A 143 22.40 -18.53 14.84
CA LYS A 143 21.73 -17.97 13.68
C LYS A 143 20.43 -17.48 14.28
N GLU A 144 20.43 -16.23 14.70
CA GLU A 144 19.21 -15.52 15.06
C GLU A 144 18.32 -15.78 13.87
N ASN A 145 17.27 -16.52 14.17
CA ASN A 145 16.28 -16.95 13.22
C ASN A 145 15.90 -15.72 12.41
N TRP A 146 16.44 -15.60 11.20
CA TRP A 146 15.93 -14.72 10.15
C TRP A 146 14.46 -15.06 9.83
N ASN A 147 13.97 -16.19 10.35
CA ASN A 147 12.57 -16.58 10.39
C ASN A 147 11.70 -15.84 11.42
N TYR A 148 12.26 -15.05 12.34
CA TYR A 148 11.43 -14.18 13.20
C TYR A 148 10.90 -12.98 12.41
N TYR A 149 11.71 -12.41 11.51
CA TYR A 149 11.29 -11.36 10.59
C TYR A 149 10.23 -11.81 9.56
N ARG A 150 10.21 -13.11 9.21
CA ARG A 150 9.14 -13.66 8.34
C ARG A 150 7.82 -13.91 9.07
N ARG A 151 7.81 -13.94 10.41
CA ARG A 151 6.59 -14.17 11.20
C ARG A 151 5.79 -12.89 11.46
N ASP A 152 6.40 -11.73 11.23
CA ASP A 152 5.83 -10.39 11.44
C ASP A 152 5.17 -9.77 10.18
N PHE A 153 5.15 -10.47 9.04
CA PHE A 153 4.33 -10.06 7.87
C PHE A 153 2.82 -9.99 8.17
N ASN A 154 2.40 -10.38 9.38
CA ASN A 154 1.03 -10.52 9.81
C ASN A 154 0.66 -9.61 11.00
N ARG A 155 1.42 -8.53 11.27
CA ARG A 155 1.08 -7.62 12.38
C ARG A 155 -0.10 -6.69 12.10
N PHE A 156 -0.26 -6.27 10.85
CA PHE A 156 -1.28 -5.29 10.48
C PHE A 156 -2.11 -5.81 9.32
N LYS A 157 -3.44 -5.67 9.45
CA LYS A 157 -4.37 -5.99 8.36
C LYS A 157 -4.64 -4.71 7.58
N TYR A 158 -4.30 -4.72 6.31
CA TYR A 158 -4.60 -3.62 5.40
C TYR A 158 -6.04 -3.71 4.90
N ALA A 159 -6.66 -2.56 4.68
CA ALA A 159 -7.98 -2.46 4.07
C ALA A 159 -7.94 -2.90 2.60
N ALA A 160 -9.03 -3.51 2.14
CA ALA A 160 -9.24 -3.77 0.73
C ALA A 160 -9.48 -2.45 -0.01
N SER A 161 -9.10 -2.40 -1.29
CA SER A 161 -9.39 -1.22 -2.11
C SER A 161 -10.87 -1.13 -2.50
N VAL A 162 -11.57 -2.27 -2.55
CA VAL A 162 -12.99 -2.39 -2.85
C VAL A 162 -13.62 -3.50 -2.02
N ASP A 163 -14.88 -3.29 -1.62
CA ASP A 163 -15.67 -4.29 -0.95
C ASP A 163 -16.21 -5.30 -1.97
N ILE A 164 -15.79 -6.55 -1.82
CA ILE A 164 -16.22 -7.63 -2.72
C ILE A 164 -17.67 -8.00 -2.39
N ARG A 165 -18.54 -7.92 -3.40
CA ARG A 165 -19.95 -8.29 -3.28
C ARG A 165 -20.15 -9.80 -3.47
N PRO A 166 -21.14 -10.42 -2.80
CA PRO A 166 -21.44 -11.84 -2.96
C PRO A 166 -21.88 -12.23 -4.38
N GLU A 167 -22.46 -11.30 -5.14
CA GLU A 167 -22.88 -11.54 -6.53
C GLU A 167 -21.72 -11.63 -7.52
N TRP A 168 -20.49 -11.27 -7.14
CA TRP A 168 -19.34 -11.26 -8.05
C TRP A 168 -18.73 -12.65 -8.18
N THR A 169 -18.65 -13.15 -9.42
CA THR A 169 -18.12 -14.49 -9.70
C THR A 169 -16.59 -14.44 -9.79
N VAL A 170 -15.89 -15.34 -9.10
CA VAL A 170 -14.43 -15.47 -9.24
C VAL A 170 -14.13 -16.27 -10.51
N LEU A 171 -13.41 -15.68 -11.46
CA LEU A 171 -12.99 -16.35 -12.68
C LEU A 171 -11.60 -16.97 -12.53
N GLU A 172 -10.64 -16.19 -12.02
CA GLU A 172 -9.23 -16.60 -11.96
C GLU A 172 -8.57 -16.16 -10.66
N GLN A 173 -7.57 -16.93 -10.23
CA GLN A 173 -6.76 -16.64 -9.05
C GLN A 173 -5.26 -16.81 -9.36
N ILE A 174 -4.54 -15.70 -9.31
CA ILE A 174 -3.14 -15.62 -9.75
C ILE A 174 -2.26 -15.30 -8.54
N GLN A 175 -1.30 -16.16 -8.26
CA GLN A 175 -0.29 -15.88 -7.23
C GLN A 175 0.72 -14.84 -7.75
N LEU A 176 1.02 -13.77 -7.00
CA LEU A 176 1.96 -12.72 -7.45
C LEU A 176 3.35 -13.25 -7.83
N SER A 177 3.78 -14.36 -7.25
CA SER A 177 5.08 -14.97 -7.59
C SER A 177 5.15 -15.58 -8.99
N SER A 178 4.02 -15.96 -9.60
CA SER A 178 4.00 -16.49 -10.98
C SER A 178 4.33 -15.40 -11.99
N LEU A 179 3.88 -14.16 -11.72
CA LEU A 179 4.11 -12.99 -12.56
C LEU A 179 5.59 -12.65 -12.76
N ASN A 180 6.45 -12.96 -11.78
CA ASN A 180 7.91 -12.74 -11.89
C ASN A 180 8.59 -13.58 -12.97
N LYS A 181 7.94 -14.65 -13.45
CA LYS A 181 8.49 -15.55 -14.47
C LYS A 181 8.04 -15.19 -15.88
N LEU A 182 7.01 -14.34 -16.01
CA LEU A 182 6.49 -13.92 -17.31
C LEU A 182 7.54 -13.04 -18.00
N SER A 183 7.67 -13.20 -19.31
CA SER A 183 8.53 -12.36 -20.13
C SER A 183 7.95 -12.29 -21.52
N TYR A 184 7.86 -11.10 -22.07
CA TYR A 184 7.39 -10.87 -23.42
C TYR A 184 8.13 -9.68 -24.04
N LYS A 185 8.64 -9.86 -25.26
CA LYS A 185 9.28 -8.80 -26.01
C LYS A 185 8.25 -8.07 -26.87
N VAL A 186 7.95 -6.83 -26.51
CA VAL A 186 7.03 -5.96 -27.26
C VAL A 186 7.71 -5.40 -28.51
N GLY A 187 6.93 -5.07 -29.56
CA GLY A 187 7.42 -4.34 -30.71
C GLY A 187 7.66 -2.85 -30.43
N GLU A 188 8.17 -2.13 -31.42
CA GLU A 188 8.45 -0.70 -31.30
C GLU A 188 7.16 0.12 -31.17
N ALA A 189 7.19 1.15 -30.32
CA ALA A 189 6.05 2.01 -30.07
C ALA A 189 5.83 2.99 -31.24
N THR A 190 4.60 3.11 -31.71
CA THR A 190 4.20 4.18 -32.63
C THR A 190 3.50 5.29 -31.86
N THR A 191 3.79 6.55 -32.19
CA THR A 191 3.11 7.70 -31.57
C THR A 191 1.87 8.03 -32.38
N LEU A 192 0.70 7.90 -31.76
CA LEU A 192 -0.59 8.19 -32.38
C LEU A 192 -0.88 9.69 -32.37
N LYS A 193 -0.65 10.34 -31.22
CA LYS A 193 -0.99 11.75 -31.01
C LYS A 193 -0.19 12.37 -29.87
N GLN A 194 0.12 13.66 -29.99
CA GLN A 194 0.76 14.45 -28.93
C GLN A 194 -0.05 15.73 -28.70
N CYS A 195 -0.39 15.99 -27.44
CA CYS A 195 -1.26 17.08 -27.04
C CYS A 195 -0.67 17.86 -25.86
N GLY A 196 -0.89 19.17 -25.84
CA GLY A 196 -0.59 20.05 -24.71
C GLY A 196 0.67 20.89 -24.89
N ARG A 197 0.92 21.73 -23.88
CA ARG A 197 2.08 22.62 -23.81
C ARG A 197 2.79 22.38 -22.50
N LEU A 198 4.11 22.28 -22.56
CA LEU A 198 4.96 21.96 -21.42
C LEU A 198 5.72 23.19 -20.97
N ALA A 199 5.59 23.55 -19.70
CA ALA A 199 6.45 24.56 -19.10
C ALA A 199 7.87 24.01 -18.90
N PHE A 200 8.87 24.90 -18.94
CA PHE A 200 10.25 24.52 -18.66
C PHE A 200 10.54 24.45 -17.16
N TYR A 201 11.35 23.49 -16.77
CA TYR A 201 11.89 23.37 -15.41
C TYR A 201 12.71 24.60 -15.02
N ASP A 202 12.49 25.09 -13.80
CA ASP A 202 13.30 26.15 -13.21
C ASP A 202 14.62 25.60 -12.65
N LYS A 203 15.71 25.87 -13.39
CA LYS A 203 17.08 25.49 -13.02
C LYS A 203 17.51 26.03 -11.63
N ALA A 204 16.82 27.04 -11.08
CA ALA A 204 17.09 27.49 -9.70
C ALA A 204 16.86 26.40 -8.64
N TYR A 205 15.99 25.41 -8.90
CA TYR A 205 15.75 24.28 -7.99
C TYR A 205 16.89 23.25 -7.97
N GLU A 206 17.89 23.36 -8.85
CA GLU A 206 19.10 22.52 -8.79
C GLU A 206 20.09 22.99 -7.73
N ARG A 207 19.99 24.26 -7.32
CA ARG A 207 20.83 24.86 -6.27
C ARG A 207 20.25 24.70 -4.87
N VAL A 208 19.09 24.06 -4.74
CA VAL A 208 18.43 23.80 -3.46
C VAL A 208 19.18 22.72 -2.72
N THR A 209 19.54 23.01 -1.47
CA THR A 209 20.21 22.09 -0.56
C THR A 209 19.47 22.08 0.78
N PRO A 210 19.74 21.14 1.69
CA PRO A 210 19.16 21.18 3.04
C PRO A 210 19.45 22.47 3.83
N LYS A 211 20.55 23.17 3.51
CA LYS A 211 20.90 24.47 4.12
C LYS A 211 20.18 25.66 3.49
N ASN A 212 19.72 25.51 2.25
CA ASN A 212 18.98 26.50 1.48
C ASN A 212 17.71 25.84 0.93
N GLU A 213 16.90 25.29 1.84
CA GLU A 213 15.66 24.60 1.49
C GLU A 213 14.61 25.59 0.97
N ARG A 214 13.74 25.14 0.07
CA ARG A 214 12.61 25.95 -0.43
C ARG A 214 11.30 25.40 0.11
N ALA A 215 10.46 26.26 0.67
CA ALA A 215 9.13 25.84 1.13
C ALA A 215 8.28 25.30 -0.03
N LEU A 216 7.62 24.16 0.17
CA LEU A 216 6.61 23.67 -0.75
C LEU A 216 5.33 24.51 -0.58
N ARG A 217 4.69 24.87 -1.69
CA ARG A 217 3.39 25.54 -1.69
C ARG A 217 2.34 24.60 -1.10
N ARG A 218 1.28 25.16 -0.53
CA ARG A 218 0.18 24.38 0.05
C ARG A 218 -0.88 23.99 -0.98
N GLN A 219 -1.01 24.78 -2.03
CA GLN A 219 -2.05 24.65 -3.02
C GLN A 219 -1.50 24.98 -4.40
N VAL A 220 -2.19 24.47 -5.41
CA VAL A 220 -1.98 24.79 -6.82
C VAL A 220 -3.22 25.53 -7.33
N PRO A 221 -3.06 26.48 -8.26
CA PRO A 221 -4.17 27.32 -8.72
C PRO A 221 -5.25 26.51 -9.46
N TYR A 222 -4.85 25.49 -10.21
CA TYR A 222 -5.74 24.57 -10.90
C TYR A 222 -5.00 23.26 -11.23
N LEU A 223 -5.74 22.18 -11.46
CA LEU A 223 -5.23 20.88 -11.92
C LEU A 223 -6.04 20.37 -13.11
N THR A 224 -5.39 19.78 -14.11
CA THR A 224 -6.07 19.09 -15.20
C THR A 224 -6.84 17.87 -14.66
N PRO A 225 -8.08 17.62 -15.11
CA PRO A 225 -8.86 16.45 -14.67
C PRO A 225 -8.13 15.12 -14.89
N ASN A 226 -8.31 14.19 -13.95
CA ASN A 226 -7.72 12.86 -14.00
C ASN A 226 -8.68 11.88 -14.67
N ILE A 227 -8.78 11.95 -16.00
CA ILE A 227 -9.74 11.18 -16.81
C ILE A 227 -9.25 9.75 -17.05
N THR A 228 -10.14 8.77 -17.04
CA THR A 228 -9.81 7.35 -17.34
C THR A 228 -9.73 7.09 -18.87
N ALA A 229 -9.48 5.86 -19.30
CA ALA A 229 -9.32 5.54 -20.71
C ALA A 229 -10.65 5.50 -21.48
N SER A 230 -11.73 4.98 -20.90
CA SER A 230 -13.05 4.94 -21.56
C SER A 230 -13.67 6.32 -21.80
N GLU A 231 -13.40 7.28 -20.92
CA GLU A 231 -13.88 8.67 -21.02
C GLU A 231 -12.98 9.57 -21.89
N ASP A 232 -11.89 9.02 -22.43
CA ASP A 232 -10.94 9.78 -23.22
C ASP A 232 -11.45 10.02 -24.65
N PRO A 233 -11.63 11.29 -25.08
CA PRO A 233 -12.15 11.61 -26.40
C PRO A 233 -11.20 11.19 -27.53
N VAL A 234 -9.89 11.15 -27.29
CA VAL A 234 -8.91 10.71 -28.29
C VAL A 234 -9.02 9.20 -28.49
N PHE A 235 -9.19 8.43 -27.41
CA PHE A 235 -9.44 7.00 -27.53
C PHE A 235 -10.81 6.69 -28.12
N ALA A 236 -11.85 7.46 -27.79
CA ALA A 236 -13.17 7.30 -28.42
C ALA A 236 -13.10 7.52 -29.94
N GLN A 237 -12.38 8.56 -30.38
CA GLN A 237 -12.16 8.82 -31.81
C GLN A 237 -11.38 7.69 -32.49
N HIS A 238 -10.27 7.25 -31.90
CA HIS A 238 -9.47 6.14 -32.44
C HIS A 238 -10.24 4.81 -32.41
N ALA A 239 -11.11 4.60 -31.43
CA ALA A 239 -11.96 3.43 -31.38
C ALA A 239 -13.00 3.49 -32.50
N SER A 240 -13.55 4.67 -32.83
CA SER A 240 -14.54 4.81 -33.90
C SER A 240 -13.95 4.79 -35.32
N SER A 241 -12.64 5.06 -35.49
CA SER A 241 -12.02 5.11 -36.81
C SER A 241 -11.74 3.71 -37.38
N HIS A 242 -11.65 3.61 -38.70
CA HIS A 242 -11.23 2.39 -39.42
C HIS A 242 -9.73 2.09 -39.27
N ASP A 243 -9.02 2.79 -38.37
CA ASP A 243 -7.57 2.62 -38.16
C ASP A 243 -7.23 1.41 -37.26
N ARG A 244 -8.24 0.64 -36.84
CA ARG A 244 -8.01 -0.62 -36.15
C ARG A 244 -7.45 -1.64 -37.13
N GLU A 245 -6.35 -2.28 -36.76
CA GLU A 245 -5.85 -3.43 -37.52
C GLU A 245 -6.88 -4.56 -37.44
N GLU A 246 -7.47 -4.92 -38.58
CA GLU A 246 -8.44 -6.00 -38.67
C GLU A 246 -7.84 -7.31 -38.13
N GLY A 247 -8.55 -7.96 -37.21
CA GLY A 247 -8.13 -9.21 -36.57
C GLY A 247 -7.31 -9.07 -35.28
N LYS A 248 -6.99 -7.85 -34.82
CA LYS A 248 -6.32 -7.61 -33.53
C LYS A 248 -7.23 -6.99 -32.49
N THR A 249 -7.15 -7.46 -31.25
CA THR A 249 -7.83 -6.85 -30.11
C THR A 249 -7.11 -5.55 -29.72
N THR A 250 -7.84 -4.44 -29.70
CA THR A 250 -7.27 -3.14 -29.31
C THR A 250 -7.48 -2.88 -27.83
N VAL A 251 -6.42 -2.53 -27.11
CA VAL A 251 -6.46 -2.30 -25.66
C VAL A 251 -6.21 -0.83 -25.37
N TYR A 252 -7.12 -0.16 -24.66
CA TYR A 252 -6.96 1.23 -24.24
C TYR A 252 -6.68 1.32 -22.74
N ALA A 253 -5.63 2.04 -22.37
CA ALA A 253 -5.24 2.24 -20.97
C ALA A 253 -4.62 3.62 -20.75
N THR A 254 -4.60 4.07 -19.49
CA THR A 254 -3.71 5.15 -19.05
C THR A 254 -2.41 4.57 -18.53
N ASP A 255 -1.33 5.35 -18.59
CA ASP A 255 -0.02 4.99 -18.03
C ASP A 255 -0.09 4.56 -16.56
N THR A 256 -0.99 5.17 -15.79
CA THR A 256 -1.18 4.96 -14.36
C THR A 256 -1.80 3.61 -14.07
N VAL A 257 -2.79 3.18 -14.86
CA VAL A 257 -3.40 1.85 -14.78
C VAL A 257 -2.40 0.79 -15.27
N LEU A 258 -1.80 1.01 -16.44
CA LEU A 258 -0.88 0.04 -17.03
C LEU A 258 0.38 -0.17 -16.17
N ALA A 259 0.96 0.90 -15.62
CA ALA A 259 2.10 0.81 -14.71
C ALA A 259 1.77 0.03 -13.42
N THR A 260 0.51 0.07 -12.97
CA THR A 260 0.04 -0.73 -11.82
C THR A 260 0.09 -2.21 -12.13
N LEU A 261 -0.40 -2.63 -13.32
CA LEU A 261 -0.33 -4.01 -13.77
C LEU A 261 1.11 -4.46 -13.99
N MET A 262 1.93 -3.66 -14.69
CA MET A 262 3.34 -3.95 -14.95
C MET A 262 4.17 -4.14 -13.66
N CYS A 263 3.85 -3.38 -12.61
CA CYS A 263 4.56 -3.41 -11.33
C CYS A 263 3.83 -4.22 -10.24
N ALA A 264 2.76 -4.95 -10.59
CA ALA A 264 1.94 -5.73 -9.67
C ALA A 264 2.73 -6.62 -8.70
N PRO A 265 3.82 -7.33 -9.11
CA PRO A 265 4.57 -8.21 -8.21
C PRO A 265 5.26 -7.50 -7.04
N ARG A 266 5.43 -6.18 -7.11
CA ARG A 266 6.05 -5.36 -6.06
C ARG A 266 5.04 -4.75 -5.09
N SER A 267 3.74 -4.89 -5.37
CA SER A 267 2.67 -4.29 -4.56
C SER A 267 2.38 -5.07 -3.28
N VAL A 268 2.17 -4.33 -2.19
CA VAL A 268 1.81 -4.85 -0.86
C VAL A 268 0.43 -4.33 -0.44
N TYR A 269 0.03 -3.12 -0.83
CA TYR A 269 -1.33 -2.62 -0.57
C TYR A 269 -2.32 -3.11 -1.63
N SER A 270 -3.61 -3.12 -1.30
CA SER A 270 -4.67 -3.54 -2.22
C SER A 270 -4.92 -2.48 -3.29
N TRP A 271 -5.24 -2.92 -4.50
CA TRP A 271 -5.64 -2.07 -5.62
C TRP A 271 -6.57 -2.86 -6.56
N ASP A 272 -7.35 -2.13 -7.34
CA ASP A 272 -8.32 -2.67 -8.28
C ASP A 272 -8.29 -1.95 -9.62
N VAL A 273 -8.38 -2.72 -10.71
CA VAL A 273 -8.47 -2.22 -12.09
C VAL A 273 -9.77 -2.71 -12.70
N LEU A 274 -10.55 -1.78 -13.24
CA LEU A 274 -11.77 -2.09 -13.97
C LEU A 274 -11.39 -2.51 -15.40
N VAL A 275 -12.05 -3.54 -15.90
CA VAL A 275 -11.84 -4.02 -17.27
C VAL A 275 -13.18 -4.10 -17.96
N LYS A 276 -13.29 -3.45 -19.11
CA LYS A 276 -14.48 -3.51 -19.96
C LYS A 276 -14.09 -4.08 -21.31
N LYS A 277 -14.67 -5.23 -21.68
CA LYS A 277 -14.41 -5.93 -22.94
C LYS A 277 -15.67 -5.91 -23.81
N GLU A 278 -15.58 -5.31 -24.99
CA GLU A 278 -16.67 -5.23 -25.97
C GLU A 278 -16.11 -5.24 -27.40
N ASN A 279 -16.61 -6.14 -28.26
CA ASN A 279 -16.36 -6.12 -29.71
C ASN A 279 -14.86 -6.04 -30.10
N GLY A 280 -14.01 -6.87 -29.48
CA GLY A 280 -12.56 -6.86 -29.75
C GLY A 280 -11.82 -5.62 -29.23
N VAL A 281 -12.43 -4.88 -28.31
CA VAL A 281 -11.80 -3.77 -27.57
C VAL A 281 -11.79 -4.07 -26.09
N ILE A 282 -10.67 -3.77 -25.43
CA ILE A 282 -10.53 -3.88 -23.98
C ILE A 282 -10.15 -2.50 -23.42
N TYR A 283 -10.97 -1.95 -22.55
CA TYR A 283 -10.61 -0.77 -21.75
C TYR A 283 -10.10 -1.21 -20.38
N LEU A 284 -8.92 -0.74 -20.00
CA LEU A 284 -8.35 -0.89 -18.67
C LEU A 284 -8.48 0.44 -17.92
N ASP A 285 -9.46 0.48 -17.03
CA ASP A 285 -9.91 1.67 -16.32
C ASP A 285 -9.68 1.59 -14.80
N LYS A 286 -9.96 2.69 -14.12
CA LYS A 286 -9.94 2.81 -12.66
C LYS A 286 -11.19 3.54 -12.19
N ARG A 287 -11.57 3.33 -10.93
CA ARG A 287 -12.63 4.12 -10.30
C ARG A 287 -12.17 5.55 -10.01
N PRO A 288 -13.07 6.55 -10.05
CA PRO A 288 -12.76 7.88 -9.53
C PRO A 288 -12.35 7.80 -8.05
N GLY A 289 -11.24 8.45 -7.70
CA GLY A 289 -10.72 8.42 -6.32
C GLY A 289 -10.17 7.06 -5.89
N ALA A 290 -9.89 6.14 -6.82
CA ALA A 290 -9.28 4.86 -6.51
C ALA A 290 -7.91 5.02 -5.84
N VAL A 291 -7.54 4.05 -5.00
CA VAL A 291 -6.23 3.98 -4.32
C VAL A 291 -5.06 3.99 -5.31
N ILE A 292 -5.29 3.61 -6.57
CA ILE A 292 -4.31 3.66 -7.66
C ILE A 292 -3.76 5.08 -7.90
N ASP A 293 -4.58 6.11 -7.68
CA ASP A 293 -4.20 7.53 -7.81
C ASP A 293 -3.44 8.06 -6.59
N GLU A 294 -3.53 7.37 -5.45
CA GLU A 294 -2.81 7.75 -4.27
C GLU A 294 -1.34 7.32 -4.33
N THR A 295 -0.46 8.13 -3.74
CA THR A 295 0.96 7.82 -3.66
C THR A 295 1.27 7.07 -2.36
N THR A 296 1.66 5.80 -2.46
CA THR A 296 1.97 4.99 -1.28
C THR A 296 3.23 5.46 -0.55
N VAL A 297 3.27 5.27 0.77
CA VAL A 297 4.41 5.64 1.62
C VAL A 297 4.87 4.42 2.39
N SER A 298 6.17 4.12 2.30
CA SER A 298 6.86 3.01 2.98
C SER A 298 6.18 1.64 2.82
N GLU A 299 5.51 1.42 1.69
CA GLU A 299 4.72 0.22 1.39
C GLU A 299 5.55 -1.07 1.44
N THR A 300 6.80 -1.01 0.98
CA THR A 300 7.71 -2.17 0.92
C THR A 300 8.78 -2.13 2.01
N SER A 301 8.59 -1.27 3.03
CA SER A 301 9.47 -1.19 4.19
C SER A 301 9.46 -2.52 4.95
N PRO A 302 10.60 -2.98 5.49
CA PRO A 302 10.63 -4.11 6.42
C PRO A 302 9.87 -3.81 7.72
N ASP A 303 9.73 -2.53 8.07
CA ASP A 303 8.97 -2.04 9.21
C ASP A 303 7.69 -1.38 8.68
N PRO A 304 6.56 -2.11 8.60
CA PRO A 304 5.33 -1.61 8.02
C PRO A 304 4.68 -0.51 8.86
N ILE A 305 4.04 0.45 8.19
CA ILE A 305 3.22 1.48 8.85
C ILE A 305 1.93 0.85 9.35
N ASN A 306 1.55 1.17 10.59
CA ASN A 306 0.29 0.72 11.18
C ASN A 306 -0.92 1.43 10.51
N PRO A 307 -1.86 0.70 9.90
CA PRO A 307 -3.07 1.25 9.29
C PRO A 307 -4.08 1.78 10.31
N GLU A 308 -4.20 1.16 11.48
CA GLU A 308 -5.22 1.46 12.51
C GLU A 308 -4.89 2.74 13.32
N LYS A 309 -3.67 3.25 13.15
CA LYS A 309 -3.23 4.41 13.91
C LYS A 309 -3.82 5.68 13.31
N ASP A 310 -4.84 6.25 13.94
CA ASP A 310 -5.45 7.53 13.52
C ASP A 310 -4.59 8.78 13.85
N THR A 311 -3.27 8.68 13.62
CA THR A 311 -2.36 9.80 13.76
C THR A 311 -1.92 10.31 12.40
N ILE A 312 -1.28 11.48 12.35
CA ILE A 312 -0.66 12.02 11.13
C ILE A 312 0.33 11.07 10.44
N ASN A 313 0.77 10.01 11.13
CA ASN A 313 1.68 8.97 10.62
C ASN A 313 0.96 7.64 10.37
N GLY A 314 -0.38 7.61 10.37
CA GLY A 314 -1.17 6.48 9.89
C GLY A 314 -1.06 6.34 8.38
N GLN A 315 -1.15 5.11 7.87
CA GLN A 315 -0.93 4.81 6.45
C GLN A 315 -1.79 5.69 5.53
N TYR A 316 -3.09 5.77 5.77
CA TYR A 316 -4.02 6.53 4.93
C TYR A 316 -3.69 8.04 4.90
N LYS A 317 -3.43 8.64 6.07
CA LYS A 317 -3.06 10.07 6.16
C LYS A 317 -1.73 10.35 5.47
N LEU A 318 -0.77 9.42 5.55
CA LEU A 318 0.52 9.53 4.85
C LEU A 318 0.37 9.40 3.33
N CYS A 319 -0.48 8.49 2.82
CA CYS A 319 -0.77 8.39 1.39
C CYS A 319 -1.38 9.69 0.87
N LYS A 320 -2.39 10.24 1.57
CA LYS A 320 -3.00 11.53 1.20
C LYS A 320 -2.00 12.68 1.17
N GLU A 321 -1.14 12.77 2.18
CA GLU A 321 -0.08 13.79 2.23
C GLU A 321 0.90 13.64 1.07
N ALA A 322 1.34 12.41 0.78
CA ALA A 322 2.26 12.14 -0.33
C ALA A 322 1.63 12.45 -1.70
N THR A 323 0.34 12.18 -1.86
CA THR A 323 -0.43 12.57 -3.05
C THR A 323 -0.46 14.08 -3.19
N MET A 324 -0.78 14.82 -2.13
CA MET A 324 -0.76 16.30 -2.14
C MET A 324 0.61 16.84 -2.55
N ILE A 325 1.69 16.31 -1.96
CA ILE A 325 3.05 16.69 -2.33
C ILE A 325 3.31 16.44 -3.82
N ASN A 326 2.85 15.30 -4.37
CA ASN A 326 3.02 14.96 -5.79
C ASN A 326 2.06 15.71 -6.73
N THR A 327 0.98 16.30 -6.23
CA THR A 327 0.17 17.26 -7.00
C THR A 327 0.88 18.62 -7.10
N VAL A 328 1.49 19.08 -6.00
CA VAL A 328 2.06 20.44 -5.92
C VAL A 328 3.47 20.52 -6.50
N PHE A 329 4.33 19.57 -6.15
CA PHE A 329 5.76 19.62 -6.50
C PHE A 329 6.01 19.76 -8.01
N PRO A 330 5.38 18.96 -8.90
CA PRO A 330 5.61 19.08 -10.34
C PRO A 330 5.29 20.48 -10.87
N LEU A 331 4.22 21.11 -10.37
CA LEU A 331 3.82 22.45 -10.82
C LEU A 331 4.71 23.55 -10.23
N GLN A 332 5.19 23.38 -9.00
CA GLN A 332 6.02 24.37 -8.33
C GLN A 332 7.43 24.49 -8.93
N VAL A 333 8.00 23.41 -9.46
CA VAL A 333 9.35 23.40 -10.03
C VAL A 333 9.41 23.89 -11.49
N LEU A 334 8.27 24.25 -12.06
CA LEU A 334 8.15 24.75 -13.42
C LEU A 334 8.10 26.28 -13.46
N LYS A 335 8.57 26.86 -14.56
CA LYS A 335 8.43 28.29 -14.86
C LYS A 335 7.02 28.55 -15.41
N THR A 336 6.09 28.85 -14.51
CA THR A 336 4.67 29.10 -14.85
C THR A 336 4.31 30.58 -14.89
N ALA A 337 5.27 31.50 -14.83
CA ALA A 337 5.00 32.94 -14.91
C ALA A 337 4.51 33.32 -16.32
N GLN A 338 3.57 34.28 -16.40
CA GLN A 338 3.05 34.76 -17.68
C GLN A 338 4.19 35.23 -18.59
N GLY A 339 4.21 34.78 -19.85
CA GLY A 339 5.27 35.05 -20.82
C GLY A 339 6.50 34.13 -20.74
N SER A 340 6.50 33.13 -19.86
CA SER A 340 7.56 32.10 -19.85
C SER A 340 7.51 31.26 -21.13
N GLU A 341 8.68 30.89 -21.64
CA GLU A 341 8.79 29.97 -22.77
C GLU A 341 8.12 28.62 -22.43
N THR A 342 7.44 28.02 -23.41
CA THR A 342 6.84 26.69 -23.31
C THR A 342 7.26 25.85 -24.50
N MET A 343 7.36 24.54 -24.31
CA MET A 343 7.52 23.57 -25.38
C MET A 343 6.14 23.12 -25.87
N ASP A 344 5.86 23.34 -27.15
CA ASP A 344 4.62 22.88 -27.77
C ASP A 344 4.73 21.42 -28.18
N LEU A 345 3.74 20.59 -27.82
CA LEU A 345 3.67 19.18 -28.23
C LEU A 345 2.82 18.98 -29.49
N GLY A 346 2.24 20.05 -30.04
CA GLY A 346 1.45 20.00 -31.26
C GLY A 346 0.01 20.42 -31.00
N GLU A 347 -0.87 19.46 -30.71
CA GLU A 347 -2.29 19.75 -30.54
C GLU A 347 -2.62 20.33 -29.16
N LYS A 348 -3.78 20.98 -29.02
CA LYS A 348 -4.27 21.43 -27.71
C LYS A 348 -4.60 20.23 -26.82
N SER A 349 -4.45 20.40 -25.51
CA SER A 349 -4.87 19.36 -24.56
C SER A 349 -6.38 19.15 -24.66
N PRO A 350 -6.85 17.89 -24.80
CA PRO A 350 -8.28 17.59 -24.86
C PRO A 350 -9.00 17.78 -23.52
N PHE A 351 -8.26 18.01 -22.43
CA PHE A 351 -8.78 18.07 -21.06
C PHE A 351 -8.63 19.44 -20.39
N ALA A 352 -7.89 20.36 -21.01
CA ALA A 352 -7.70 21.69 -20.47
C ALA A 352 -8.92 22.56 -20.81
N PRO A 353 -9.53 23.25 -19.84
CA PRO A 353 -10.59 24.21 -20.14
C PRO A 353 -10.02 25.35 -20.99
N GLU A 354 -10.83 25.92 -21.89
CA GLU A 354 -10.37 26.96 -22.84
C GLU A 354 -9.73 28.18 -22.16
N THR A 355 -10.11 28.45 -20.91
CA THR A 355 -9.66 29.60 -20.11
C THR A 355 -8.33 29.38 -19.38
N GLN A 356 -7.82 28.14 -19.28
CA GLN A 356 -6.61 27.83 -18.50
C GLN A 356 -5.60 27.01 -19.32
N PRO A 357 -4.30 27.33 -19.24
CA PRO A 357 -3.27 26.60 -19.99
C PRO A 357 -3.00 25.23 -19.37
N SER A 358 -3.02 24.15 -20.15
CA SER A 358 -2.81 22.76 -19.68
C SER A 358 -1.64 22.62 -18.68
N THR A 359 -1.87 21.94 -17.56
CA THR A 359 -0.82 21.67 -16.57
C THR A 359 0.12 20.53 -16.97
N LYS A 360 -0.33 19.70 -17.92
CA LYS A 360 0.36 18.51 -18.43
C LYS A 360 0.29 18.44 -19.95
N GLY A 361 1.24 17.72 -20.53
CA GLY A 361 1.14 17.19 -21.89
C GLY A 361 0.68 15.74 -21.87
N HIS A 362 0.05 15.29 -22.95
CA HIS A 362 -0.39 13.92 -23.14
C HIS A 362 0.19 13.36 -24.44
N VAL A 363 0.78 12.18 -24.36
CA VAL A 363 1.32 11.46 -25.51
C VAL A 363 0.64 10.11 -25.60
N TYR A 364 0.00 9.86 -26.74
CA TYR A 364 -0.71 8.62 -27.04
C TYR A 364 0.21 7.74 -27.87
N LYS A 365 0.48 6.53 -27.40
CA LYS A 365 1.35 5.58 -28.08
C LYS A 365 0.67 4.23 -28.22
N SER A 366 0.98 3.54 -29.30
CA SER A 366 0.53 2.19 -29.61
C SER A 366 1.71 1.24 -29.57
N TRP A 367 1.53 0.08 -28.94
CA TRP A 367 2.50 -0.99 -28.94
C TRP A 367 1.88 -2.26 -29.54
N PRO A 368 2.47 -2.82 -30.62
CA PRO A 368 2.10 -4.15 -31.06
C PRO A 368 2.62 -5.17 -30.04
N LEU A 369 1.70 -5.87 -29.40
CA LEU A 369 1.99 -6.91 -28.41
C LEU A 369 1.64 -8.26 -29.03
N GLY A 370 2.58 -8.75 -29.85
CA GLY A 370 2.39 -9.94 -30.67
C GLY A 370 1.47 -9.72 -31.84
N ASP A 371 0.90 -10.82 -32.32
CA ASP A 371 -0.05 -10.79 -33.43
C ASP A 371 -1.49 -10.55 -32.97
N SER A 372 -1.75 -10.64 -31.66
CA SER A 372 -3.11 -10.61 -31.10
C SER A 372 -3.54 -9.24 -30.58
N TYR A 373 -2.63 -8.43 -30.03
CA TYR A 373 -2.99 -7.22 -29.30
C TYR A 373 -2.29 -5.97 -29.83
N ASN A 374 -3.03 -4.87 -29.89
CA ASN A 374 -2.47 -3.54 -30.03
C ASN A 374 -2.79 -2.72 -28.78
N VAL A 375 -1.78 -2.37 -27.99
CA VAL A 375 -1.94 -1.69 -26.70
C VAL A 375 -1.71 -0.20 -26.87
N CYS A 376 -2.79 0.57 -26.77
CA CYS A 376 -2.82 2.02 -26.84
C CYS A 376 -2.81 2.63 -25.44
N VAL A 377 -1.80 3.45 -25.14
CA VAL A 377 -1.59 4.04 -23.82
C VAL A 377 -1.48 5.56 -23.89
N ARG A 378 -2.25 6.26 -23.05
CA ARG A 378 -2.07 7.69 -22.82
C ARG A 378 -1.05 7.88 -21.71
N CYS A 379 0.03 8.57 -22.02
CA CYS A 379 1.11 8.87 -21.09
C CYS A 379 1.13 10.36 -20.76
N ASP A 380 1.20 10.69 -19.47
CA ASP A 380 1.29 12.06 -19.01
C ASP A 380 2.74 12.54 -18.96
N ILE A 381 2.98 13.75 -19.44
CA ILE A 381 4.26 14.46 -19.38
C ILE A 381 4.07 15.73 -18.58
N ASP A 382 4.87 15.91 -17.53
CA ASP A 382 4.69 17.04 -16.60
C ASP A 382 5.33 18.34 -17.12
N GLY A 383 6.47 18.27 -17.83
CA GLY A 383 7.13 19.46 -18.34
C GLY A 383 8.32 19.19 -19.25
N ALA A 384 9.11 20.22 -19.51
CA ALA A 384 10.29 20.15 -20.36
C ALA A 384 11.56 20.61 -19.63
N MET A 385 12.70 20.09 -20.07
CA MET A 385 14.03 20.47 -19.61
C MET A 385 14.93 20.72 -20.80
N GLU A 386 15.99 21.50 -20.59
CA GLU A 386 17.03 21.70 -21.59
C GLU A 386 18.30 21.02 -21.10
N THR A 387 18.77 20.03 -21.86
CA THR A 387 19.96 19.24 -21.55
C THR A 387 20.91 19.30 -22.74
N LYS A 388 22.15 19.76 -22.53
CA LYS A 388 23.17 19.90 -23.58
C LYS A 388 22.66 20.67 -24.82
N GLY A 389 21.83 21.70 -24.62
CA GLY A 389 21.25 22.51 -25.71
C GLY A 389 20.06 21.87 -26.44
N GLN A 390 19.63 20.67 -26.03
CA GLN A 390 18.43 20.01 -26.57
C GLN A 390 17.26 20.10 -25.59
N LYS A 391 16.07 20.38 -26.11
CA LYS A 391 14.81 20.34 -25.37
C LYS A 391 14.38 18.89 -25.23
N VAL A 392 14.22 18.43 -23.99
CA VAL A 392 13.82 17.07 -23.63
C VAL A 392 12.59 17.11 -22.75
N THR A 393 11.68 16.15 -22.93
CA THR A 393 10.53 15.98 -22.04
C THR A 393 10.98 15.48 -20.67
N ALA A 394 10.26 15.88 -19.63
CA ALA A 394 10.58 15.54 -18.25
C ALA A 394 9.34 15.17 -17.44
N MET A 395 9.53 14.23 -16.52
CA MET A 395 8.54 13.81 -15.52
C MET A 395 9.09 14.17 -14.15
N PHE A 396 8.26 14.82 -13.32
CA PHE A 396 8.64 15.27 -11.99
C PHE A 396 7.84 14.48 -10.95
N ARG A 397 8.55 13.84 -10.02
CA ARG A 397 7.94 13.10 -8.90
C ARG A 397 8.64 13.47 -7.61
N ALA A 398 7.94 13.43 -6.49
CA ALA A 398 8.47 13.82 -5.19
C ALA A 398 8.46 12.63 -4.23
N LEU A 399 9.66 12.26 -3.76
CA LEU A 399 9.83 11.44 -2.57
C LEU A 399 9.58 12.30 -1.34
N ASN A 400 8.95 11.70 -0.32
CA ASN A 400 8.53 12.39 0.88
C ASN A 400 9.08 11.75 2.16
N GLU A 401 9.72 12.55 3.01
CA GLU A 401 10.16 12.18 4.36
C GLU A 401 9.20 12.78 5.40
N PHE A 402 8.60 11.94 6.25
CA PHE A 402 7.65 12.37 7.28
C PHE A 402 8.24 12.36 8.70
N ASP A 403 9.04 11.35 9.04
CA ASP A 403 9.77 11.29 10.31
C ASP A 403 11.09 10.52 10.10
N PRO A 404 12.25 11.19 10.20
CA PRO A 404 13.58 10.58 10.03
C PRO A 404 13.82 9.33 10.88
N ARG A 405 13.19 9.25 12.05
CA ARG A 405 13.35 8.14 12.99
C ARG A 405 12.60 6.88 12.53
N ILE A 406 11.60 7.05 11.68
CA ILE A 406 10.79 5.97 11.13
C ILE A 406 11.27 5.63 9.72
N THR A 407 11.54 6.64 8.88
CA THR A 407 12.07 6.44 7.52
C THR A 407 13.49 5.87 7.53
N GLY A 408 14.24 6.08 8.62
CA GLY A 408 15.51 5.42 8.94
C GLY A 408 16.75 6.26 8.63
N VAL A 409 16.64 7.28 7.77
CA VAL A 409 17.75 8.17 7.40
C VAL A 409 17.25 9.61 7.44
N ASP A 410 17.93 10.47 8.18
CA ASP A 410 17.67 11.92 8.22
C ASP A 410 18.22 12.59 6.95
N TRP A 411 17.30 13.03 6.09
CA TRP A 411 17.66 13.63 4.80
C TRP A 411 18.41 14.94 4.98
N ARG A 412 18.10 15.76 6.00
CA ARG A 412 18.77 17.05 6.20
C ARG A 412 20.25 16.87 6.54
N GLN A 413 20.59 15.79 7.25
CA GLN A 413 21.97 15.45 7.58
C GLN A 413 22.71 14.73 6.45
N LYS A 414 21.99 13.90 5.69
CA LYS A 414 22.60 12.92 4.78
C LYS A 414 22.51 13.26 3.30
N MET A 415 21.68 14.22 2.88
CA MET A 415 21.56 14.53 1.45
C MET A 415 22.86 15.04 0.82
N GLU A 416 23.61 15.91 1.51
CA GLU A 416 24.85 16.48 0.95
C GLU A 416 25.98 15.44 0.89
N THR A 417 26.09 14.58 1.88
CA THR A 417 27.24 13.66 2.03
C THR A 417 26.97 12.24 1.54
N GLN A 418 25.73 11.77 1.62
CA GLN A 418 25.34 10.37 1.43
C GLN A 418 24.04 10.24 0.61
N ARG A 419 23.91 11.04 -0.46
CA ARG A 419 22.75 11.01 -1.37
C ARG A 419 22.38 9.60 -1.86
N GLY A 420 23.38 8.78 -2.18
CA GLY A 420 23.16 7.39 -2.60
C GLY A 420 22.52 6.53 -1.52
N ALA A 421 22.83 6.76 -0.24
CA ALA A 421 22.24 6.03 0.88
C ALA A 421 20.78 6.44 1.12
N VAL A 422 20.46 7.73 0.93
CA VAL A 422 19.07 8.22 0.96
C VAL A 422 18.25 7.52 -0.12
N LEU A 423 18.72 7.55 -1.37
CA LEU A 423 18.03 6.88 -2.49
C LEU A 423 17.92 5.36 -2.28
N ALA A 424 18.95 4.70 -1.78
CA ALA A 424 18.91 3.26 -1.51
C ALA A 424 17.88 2.89 -0.43
N THR A 425 17.71 3.74 0.59
CA THR A 425 16.69 3.57 1.62
C THR A 425 15.30 3.73 1.03
N GLU A 426 15.10 4.74 0.19
CA GLU A 426 13.85 4.97 -0.51
C GLU A 426 13.51 3.85 -1.49
N LEU A 427 14.49 3.31 -2.22
CA LEU A 427 14.29 2.15 -3.10
C LEU A 427 13.84 0.90 -2.34
N LYS A 428 14.32 0.72 -1.10
CA LYS A 428 13.91 -0.38 -0.23
C LYS A 428 12.50 -0.17 0.30
N ASN A 429 12.19 1.02 0.81
CA ASN A 429 10.92 1.30 1.49
C ASN A 429 9.77 1.57 0.52
N ASN A 430 10.05 2.05 -0.69
CA ASN A 430 9.09 2.54 -1.67
C ASN A 430 9.28 1.89 -3.05
N SER A 431 9.62 0.60 -3.07
CA SER A 431 9.97 -0.13 -4.31
C SER A 431 8.82 -0.11 -5.32
N CYS A 432 7.58 -0.37 -4.90
CA CYS A 432 6.40 -0.35 -5.77
C CYS A 432 6.18 1.03 -6.41
N LYS A 433 6.14 2.08 -5.59
CA LYS A 433 5.99 3.49 -6.01
C LYS A 433 7.02 3.91 -7.05
N LEU A 434 8.31 3.69 -6.76
CA LEU A 434 9.40 4.06 -7.67
C LEU A 434 9.36 3.26 -8.98
N SER A 435 8.94 1.99 -8.92
CA SER A 435 8.77 1.17 -10.12
C SER A 435 7.63 1.68 -11.00
N ARG A 436 6.48 2.05 -10.41
CA ARG A 436 5.35 2.63 -11.15
C ARG A 436 5.75 3.93 -11.85
N TRP A 437 6.41 4.85 -11.16
CA TRP A 437 6.89 6.10 -11.77
C TRP A 437 7.89 5.86 -12.90
N THR A 438 8.78 4.88 -12.72
CA THR A 438 9.75 4.53 -13.78
C THR A 438 9.05 3.91 -14.98
N ALA A 439 8.08 3.02 -14.78
CA ALA A 439 7.27 2.45 -15.86
C ALA A 439 6.50 3.54 -16.63
N GLN A 440 5.87 4.48 -15.93
CA GLN A 440 5.20 5.64 -16.56
C GLN A 440 6.18 6.45 -17.41
N ALA A 441 7.37 6.76 -16.88
CA ALA A 441 8.39 7.52 -17.62
C ALA A 441 8.90 6.78 -18.87
N VAL A 442 9.08 5.46 -18.78
CA VAL A 442 9.49 4.60 -19.91
C VAL A 442 8.40 4.54 -20.97
N LEU A 443 7.14 4.30 -20.58
CA LEU A 443 5.98 4.30 -21.51
C LEU A 443 5.84 5.65 -22.21
N GLY A 444 5.89 6.75 -21.45
CA GLY A 444 5.87 8.10 -22.01
C GLY A 444 7.05 8.42 -22.93
N GLY A 445 8.14 7.64 -22.87
CA GLY A 445 9.38 7.93 -23.60
C GLY A 445 9.97 9.27 -23.17
N VAL A 446 9.86 9.56 -21.87
CA VAL A 446 10.32 10.81 -21.29
C VAL A 446 11.86 10.81 -21.26
N GLY A 447 12.48 11.94 -21.59
CA GLY A 447 13.95 12.04 -21.59
C GLY A 447 14.54 12.02 -20.18
N ILE A 448 13.88 12.67 -19.21
CA ILE A 448 14.36 12.79 -17.83
C ILE A 448 13.24 12.48 -16.83
N LEU A 449 13.52 11.56 -15.90
CA LEU A 449 12.76 11.41 -14.66
C LEU A 449 13.49 12.20 -13.55
N LYS A 450 12.87 13.27 -13.04
CA LYS A 450 13.44 14.08 -11.96
C LYS A 450 12.70 13.82 -10.65
N LEU A 451 13.46 13.38 -9.64
CA LEU A 451 12.98 13.12 -8.28
C LEU A 451 13.27 14.32 -7.37
N GLY A 452 12.23 14.87 -6.75
CA GLY A 452 12.34 15.83 -5.65
C GLY A 452 12.42 15.13 -4.30
N TYR A 453 13.22 15.68 -3.39
CA TYR A 453 13.29 15.25 -1.99
C TYR A 453 12.56 16.28 -1.14
N VAL A 454 11.34 15.95 -0.71
CA VAL A 454 10.49 16.80 0.11
C VAL A 454 10.42 16.23 1.52
N SER A 455 10.66 17.04 2.54
CA SER A 455 10.57 16.64 3.94
C SER A 455 9.62 17.56 4.70
N ARG A 456 8.92 17.05 5.72
CA ARG A 456 8.23 17.91 6.67
C ARG A 456 9.23 18.89 7.30
N THR A 457 8.79 20.12 7.55
CA THR A 457 9.59 21.11 8.31
C THR A 457 9.77 20.69 9.76
N HIS A 458 8.73 20.08 10.34
CA HIS A 458 8.78 19.47 11.66
C HIS A 458 8.06 18.11 11.63
N PRO A 459 8.62 17.03 12.19
CA PRO A 459 8.03 15.68 12.08
C PRO A 459 6.60 15.55 12.62
N LYS A 460 6.22 16.43 13.56
CA LYS A 460 4.87 16.47 14.16
C LYS A 460 3.86 17.35 13.39
N ASP A 461 4.28 18.01 12.31
CA ASP A 461 3.46 18.93 11.52
C ASP A 461 3.43 18.49 10.06
N ASN A 462 2.29 17.98 9.60
CA ASN A 462 2.08 17.52 8.23
C ASN A 462 1.55 18.62 7.28
N SER A 463 1.47 19.88 7.74
CA SER A 463 0.94 21.01 6.95
C SER A 463 2.01 21.84 6.23
N ARG A 464 3.29 21.63 6.58
CA ARG A 464 4.42 22.42 6.09
C ARG A 464 5.57 21.53 5.67
N HIS A 465 5.91 21.62 4.39
CA HIS A 465 6.99 20.85 3.78
C HIS A 465 8.05 21.76 3.16
N ALA A 466 9.25 21.23 3.06
CA ALA A 466 10.38 21.89 2.42
C ALA A 466 11.04 20.94 1.41
N ILE A 467 11.42 21.50 0.26
CA ILE A 467 12.20 20.83 -0.77
C ILE A 467 13.66 20.93 -0.36
N LEU A 468 14.31 19.77 -0.19
CA LEU A 468 15.70 19.65 0.23
C LEU A 468 16.67 19.50 -0.95
N GLY A 469 16.16 19.10 -2.11
CA GLY A 469 16.95 18.97 -3.34
C GLY A 469 16.23 18.19 -4.43
N THR A 470 16.85 18.13 -5.63
CA THR A 470 16.31 17.42 -6.80
C THR A 470 17.38 16.56 -7.49
N GLN A 471 17.02 15.39 -8.01
CA GLN A 471 17.92 14.47 -8.72
C GLN A 471 17.32 14.07 -10.06
N SER A 472 18.11 14.14 -11.12
CA SER A 472 17.70 13.71 -12.46
C SER A 472 18.20 12.30 -12.76
N PHE A 473 17.39 11.50 -13.44
CA PHE A 473 17.73 10.20 -13.96
C PHE A 473 17.22 10.05 -15.39
N GLU A 474 17.94 9.28 -16.20
CA GLU A 474 17.39 8.78 -17.46
C GLU A 474 16.51 7.55 -17.15
N PRO A 475 15.24 7.48 -17.60
CA PRO A 475 14.32 6.41 -17.20
C PRO A 475 14.81 4.99 -17.47
N LYS A 476 15.47 4.75 -18.62
CA LYS A 476 16.03 3.44 -18.98
C LYS A 476 17.23 3.04 -18.11
N GLN A 477 18.04 4.00 -17.68
CA GLN A 477 19.13 3.71 -16.75
C GLN A 477 18.60 3.44 -15.35
N PHE A 478 17.58 4.20 -14.94
CA PHE A 478 16.95 4.03 -13.64
C PHE A 478 16.17 2.71 -13.54
N SER A 479 15.46 2.28 -14.59
CA SER A 479 14.78 0.99 -14.63
C SER A 479 15.74 -0.18 -14.37
N ASN A 480 16.93 -0.13 -15.00
CA ASN A 480 18.01 -1.09 -14.75
C ASN A 480 18.51 -1.02 -13.29
N GLN A 481 18.71 0.19 -12.74
CA GLN A 481 19.15 0.38 -11.35
C GLN A 481 18.17 -0.22 -10.33
N ILE A 482 16.86 -0.13 -10.59
CA ILE A 482 15.81 -0.66 -9.71
C ILE A 482 15.39 -2.09 -10.05
N ASN A 483 16.10 -2.75 -10.98
CA ASN A 483 15.82 -4.10 -11.48
C ASN A 483 14.39 -4.26 -12.03
N LEU A 484 13.85 -3.23 -12.69
CA LEU A 484 12.58 -3.29 -13.40
C LEU A 484 12.84 -3.68 -14.86
N LYS A 485 12.56 -4.92 -15.20
CA LYS A 485 12.78 -5.46 -16.56
C LYS A 485 11.54 -5.19 -17.42
N GLU A 486 11.74 -4.50 -18.54
CA GLU A 486 10.66 -4.16 -19.48
C GLU A 486 9.98 -5.42 -20.06
N GLU A 487 10.76 -6.46 -20.38
CA GLU A 487 10.21 -7.71 -20.90
C GLU A 487 9.29 -8.40 -19.88
N ASN A 488 9.64 -8.36 -18.59
CA ASN A 488 8.79 -8.91 -17.55
C ASN A 488 7.50 -8.08 -17.39
N ALA A 489 7.63 -6.76 -17.40
CA ALA A 489 6.48 -5.85 -17.33
C ALA A 489 5.47 -6.11 -18.46
N TRP A 490 5.94 -6.21 -19.71
CA TRP A 490 5.08 -6.55 -20.85
C TRP A 490 4.57 -7.98 -20.81
N GLY A 491 5.35 -8.94 -20.30
CA GLY A 491 4.90 -10.31 -20.08
C GLY A 491 3.75 -10.42 -19.09
N ILE A 492 3.73 -9.58 -18.06
CA ILE A 492 2.62 -9.50 -17.10
C ILE A 492 1.37 -8.96 -17.78
N VAL A 493 1.49 -7.87 -18.56
CA VAL A 493 0.36 -7.30 -19.32
C VAL A 493 -0.20 -8.32 -20.30
N HIS A 494 0.67 -8.97 -21.08
CA HIS A 494 0.26 -10.04 -22.00
C HIS A 494 -0.48 -11.16 -21.25
N GLY A 495 0.04 -11.60 -20.10
CA GLY A 495 -0.61 -12.63 -19.28
C GLY A 495 -2.02 -12.26 -18.84
N PHE A 496 -2.24 -11.02 -18.40
CA PHE A 496 -3.59 -10.55 -18.07
C PHE A 496 -4.50 -10.47 -19.29
N LEU A 497 -4.00 -9.92 -20.40
CA LEU A 497 -4.79 -9.80 -21.63
C LEU A 497 -5.20 -11.17 -22.18
N SER A 498 -4.29 -12.14 -22.22
CA SER A 498 -4.62 -13.51 -22.66
C SER A 498 -5.67 -14.19 -21.79
N LEU A 499 -5.72 -13.88 -20.49
CA LEU A 499 -6.79 -14.39 -19.61
C LEU A 499 -8.13 -13.72 -19.93
N ILE A 500 -8.14 -12.39 -20.06
CA ILE A 500 -9.34 -11.60 -20.37
C ILE A 500 -9.91 -11.97 -21.74
N ASP A 501 -9.05 -12.31 -22.70
CA ASP A 501 -9.45 -12.67 -24.05
C ASP A 501 -10.26 -13.97 -24.10
N ASN A 502 -10.03 -14.89 -23.15
CA ASN A 502 -10.81 -16.13 -23.01
C ASN A 502 -12.19 -15.92 -22.37
N PHE A 503 -12.43 -14.78 -21.74
CA PHE A 503 -13.74 -14.47 -21.14
C PHE A 503 -14.72 -13.96 -22.21
N ALA A 504 -16.02 -14.00 -21.90
CA ALA A 504 -17.03 -13.39 -22.77
C ALA A 504 -16.87 -11.85 -22.84
N ASP A 505 -17.67 -11.18 -23.65
CA ASP A 505 -17.78 -9.73 -23.58
C ASP A 505 -18.53 -9.34 -22.29
N GLY A 506 -18.03 -8.35 -21.56
CA GLY A 506 -18.52 -8.04 -20.23
C GLY A 506 -17.63 -7.10 -19.42
N SER A 507 -17.99 -6.93 -18.15
CA SER A 507 -17.27 -6.12 -17.17
C SER A 507 -16.58 -7.00 -16.14
N TYR A 508 -15.30 -6.72 -15.90
CA TYR A 508 -14.45 -7.50 -15.00
C TYR A 508 -13.66 -6.59 -14.06
N LEU A 509 -13.19 -7.18 -12.96
CA LEU A 509 -12.40 -6.51 -11.95
C LEU A 509 -11.13 -7.31 -11.67
N ILE A 510 -9.96 -6.73 -11.96
CA ILE A 510 -8.68 -7.26 -11.50
C ILE A 510 -8.42 -6.69 -10.11
N PHE A 511 -8.46 -7.54 -9.09
CA PHE A 511 -8.33 -7.14 -7.70
C PHE A 511 -7.12 -7.78 -7.04
N LYS A 512 -6.21 -6.95 -6.52
CA LYS A 512 -5.10 -7.42 -5.70
C LYS A 512 -5.50 -7.39 -4.23
N GLU A 513 -5.41 -8.54 -3.56
CA GLU A 513 -5.82 -8.65 -2.16
C GLU A 513 -4.85 -7.92 -1.20
N PRO A 514 -5.34 -7.30 -0.11
CA PRO A 514 -4.48 -6.56 0.83
C PRO A 514 -3.53 -7.46 1.62
N ASN A 515 -4.03 -8.59 2.12
CA ASN A 515 -3.33 -9.41 3.12
C ASN A 515 -2.86 -10.78 2.58
N ARG A 516 -3.00 -11.00 1.27
CA ARG A 516 -2.53 -12.19 0.57
C ARG A 516 -1.79 -11.77 -0.69
N THR A 517 -0.75 -12.50 -1.05
CA THR A 517 0.09 -12.22 -2.22
C THR A 517 -0.52 -12.79 -3.50
N GLN A 518 -1.79 -12.47 -3.75
CA GLN A 518 -2.55 -12.97 -4.87
C GLN A 518 -3.45 -11.89 -5.49
N ILE A 519 -3.74 -12.08 -6.77
CA ILE A 519 -4.68 -11.29 -7.55
C ILE A 519 -5.84 -12.20 -7.93
N ARG A 520 -7.06 -11.67 -7.88
CA ARG A 520 -8.26 -12.35 -8.36
C ARG A 520 -8.89 -11.54 -9.48
N ILE A 521 -9.43 -12.23 -10.47
CA ILE A 521 -10.24 -11.61 -11.51
C ILE A 521 -11.70 -11.99 -11.22
N TYR A 522 -12.54 -10.98 -11.04
CA TYR A 522 -13.97 -11.16 -10.84
C TYR A 522 -14.73 -10.75 -12.10
N GLU A 523 -15.82 -11.45 -12.38
CA GLU A 523 -16.89 -10.97 -13.24
C GLU A 523 -17.84 -10.10 -12.41
N THR A 524 -18.14 -8.90 -12.91
CA THR A 524 -18.98 -7.93 -12.22
C THR A 524 -20.17 -7.54 -13.10
N PRO A 525 -21.37 -7.36 -12.53
CA PRO A 525 -22.48 -6.75 -13.27
C PRO A 525 -22.06 -5.40 -13.87
N ALA A 526 -22.59 -5.05 -15.05
CA ALA A 526 -22.27 -3.78 -15.72
C ALA A 526 -22.56 -2.56 -14.82
N THR A 527 -23.58 -2.66 -13.96
CA THR A 527 -24.01 -1.60 -13.03
C THR A 527 -23.28 -1.59 -11.69
N ALA A 528 -22.33 -2.50 -11.46
CA ALA A 528 -21.70 -2.69 -10.14
C ALA A 528 -20.96 -1.44 -9.63
N PHE A 529 -20.51 -0.59 -10.54
CA PHE A 529 -19.78 0.63 -10.20
C PHE A 529 -20.56 1.91 -10.54
N ASP A 530 -21.68 1.82 -11.28
CA ASP A 530 -22.52 2.97 -11.68
C ASP A 530 -23.26 3.60 -10.49
N SER A 531 -23.52 2.83 -9.43
CA SER A 531 -24.22 3.30 -8.22
C SER A 531 -23.35 4.07 -7.23
N CYS A 532 -22.01 3.97 -7.34
CA CYS A 532 -21.08 4.79 -6.55
C CYS A 532 -20.97 6.25 -7.03
N PHE A 533 -21.69 6.61 -8.10
CA PHE A 533 -21.72 7.96 -8.68
C PHE A 533 -22.91 8.81 -8.19
N ALA A 534 -23.86 8.24 -7.46
CA ALA A 534 -24.81 9.01 -6.69
C ALA A 534 -24.19 9.25 -5.31
N ALA A 535 -23.76 10.49 -5.04
CA ALA A 535 -23.45 10.89 -3.67
C ALA A 535 -24.65 10.52 -2.80
N GLU A 536 -24.45 9.69 -1.78
CA GLU A 536 -25.43 9.56 -0.70
C GLU A 536 -25.55 10.95 -0.07
N GLU A 537 -26.58 11.70 -0.46
CA GLU A 537 -27.03 12.87 0.26
C GLU A 537 -27.36 12.38 1.68
N LYS A 538 -26.50 12.73 2.63
CA LYS A 538 -26.84 12.57 4.04
C LYS A 538 -28.16 13.32 4.26
N PRO A 539 -29.20 12.68 4.82
CA PRO A 539 -30.43 13.36 5.12
C PRO A 539 -30.11 14.51 6.09
N GLU A 540 -30.44 15.71 5.66
CA GLU A 540 -30.37 16.93 6.47
C GLU A 540 -31.26 16.70 7.69
N GLU A 541 -30.66 16.62 8.88
CA GLU A 541 -31.41 16.61 10.13
C GLU A 541 -32.16 17.93 10.21
N ALA A 542 -33.47 17.86 9.95
CA ALA A 542 -34.37 18.98 10.19
C ALA A 542 -34.39 19.26 11.70
N GLU A 543 -33.72 20.34 12.11
CA GLU A 543 -33.87 20.90 13.44
C GLU A 543 -35.35 21.27 13.66
N ALA A 544 -35.94 20.68 14.70
CA ALA A 544 -37.24 21.02 15.25
C ALA A 544 -37.08 21.79 16.57
#